data_AF-A0A559H1A1-F1
#
_entry.id   AF-A0A559H1A1-F1
#
_cell.length_a   1.000
_cell.length_b   1.000
_cell.length_c   1.000
_cell.angle_alpha   90.00
_cell.angle_beta   90.00
_cell.angle_gamma   90.00
#
_symmetry.space_group_name_H-M   'P 1'
#
loop_
_entity.id
_entity.type
_entity.pdbx_description
1 polymer ?
#
loop_
_entity_poly.entity_id
_entity_poly.type
_entity_poly.pdbx_seq_one_letter_code
_entity_poly.pdbx_strand_id
1 'polypeptide(L)' 'DGYKRHAICYVRIGICTDNAKLIQKGFSLLELTEETSILSHLEKEVEIYYQAKER' A
#
# COMPACT_ATOMS: atom_id res chain seq x y z
N ASP A 1 -13.99 -8.85 -7.25
CA ASP A 1 -12.57 -8.61 -7.62
C ASP A 1 -12.23 -7.15 -7.98
N GLY A 2 -12.88 -6.16 -7.35
CA GLY A 2 -12.60 -4.72 -7.57
C GLY A 2 -11.71 -4.12 -6.47
N TYR A 3 -11.98 -4.47 -5.21
CA TYR A 3 -11.30 -3.91 -4.05
C TYR A 3 -9.78 -4.16 -4.04
N LYS A 4 -9.31 -5.34 -4.49
CA LYS A 4 -7.87 -5.66 -4.59
C LYS A 4 -7.10 -4.67 -5.45
N ARG A 5 -7.58 -4.41 -6.67
CA ARG A 5 -6.96 -3.45 -7.59
C ARG A 5 -6.96 -2.03 -7.04
N HIS A 6 -8.07 -1.61 -6.42
CA HIS A 6 -8.16 -0.30 -5.81
C HIS A 6 -7.20 -0.13 -4.64
N ALA A 7 -7.06 -1.14 -3.78
CA ALA A 7 -6.12 -1.15 -2.67
C ALA A 7 -4.66 -0.98 -3.15
N ILE A 8 -4.23 -1.78 -4.14
CA ILE A 8 -2.90 -1.69 -4.75
C ILE A 8 -2.65 -0.29 -5.33
N CYS A 9 -3.62 0.24 -6.08
CA CYS A 9 -3.52 1.59 -6.65
C CYS A 9 -3.38 2.66 -5.56
N TYR A 10 -4.15 2.57 -4.48
CA TYR A 10 -4.07 3.53 -3.38
C TYR A 10 -2.70 3.51 -2.69
N VAL A 11 -2.14 2.33 -2.42
CA VAL A 11 -0.79 2.23 -1.82
C VAL A 11 0.26 2.86 -2.74
N ARG A 12 0.31 2.45 -4.01
CA ARG A 12 1.35 2.94 -4.94
C ARG A 12 1.22 4.42 -5.28
N ILE A 13 -0.01 4.94 -5.46
CA ILE A 13 -0.22 6.38 -5.61
C ILE A 13 0.19 7.11 -4.34
N GLY A 14 -0.12 6.55 -3.16
CA GLY A 14 0.33 7.07 -1.87
C GLY A 14 1.84 7.18 -1.77
N ILE A 15 2.59 6.16 -2.21
CA ILE A 15 4.06 6.19 -2.30
C ILE A 15 4.53 7.30 -3.26
N CYS A 16 4.02 7.32 -4.50
CA CYS A 16 4.43 8.30 -5.52
C CYS A 16 4.11 9.76 -5.15
N THR A 17 3.13 9.98 -4.26
CA THR A 17 2.68 11.30 -3.81
C THR A 17 3.08 11.62 -2.38
N ASP A 18 3.87 10.75 -1.73
CA ASP A 18 4.23 10.84 -0.30
C ASP A 18 3.00 11.05 0.62
N ASN A 19 1.86 10.46 0.23
CA ASN A 19 0.59 10.64 0.89
C ASN A 19 0.25 9.43 1.77
N ALA A 20 0.68 9.50 3.04
CA ALA A 20 0.44 8.46 4.03
C ALA A 20 -1.05 8.09 4.18
N LYS A 21 -1.98 9.04 3.99
CA LYS A 21 -3.43 8.75 4.08
C LYS A 21 -3.90 7.84 2.94
N LEU A 22 -3.34 7.99 1.74
CA LEU A 22 -3.64 7.09 0.61
C LEU A 22 -3.03 5.71 0.84
N ILE A 23 -1.81 5.64 1.38
CA ILE A 23 -1.16 4.37 1.75
C ILE A 23 -2.03 3.62 2.75
N GLN A 24 -2.42 4.27 3.86
CA GLN A 24 -3.26 3.67 4.89
C GLN A 24 -4.63 3.24 4.35
N LYS A 25 -5.26 4.06 3.50
CA LYS A 25 -6.53 3.69 2.85
C LYS A 25 -6.39 2.44 1.97
N GLY A 26 -5.27 2.30 1.27
CA GLY A 26 -4.96 1.11 0.49
C GLY A 26 -4.87 -0.14 1.35
N PHE A 27 -4.18 -0.07 2.49
CA PHE A 27 -4.09 -1.18 3.43
C PHE A 27 -5.42 -1.55 4.06
N SER A 28 -6.20 -0.59 4.56
CA SER A 28 -7.53 -0.88 5.13
C SER A 28 -8.46 -1.54 4.13
N LEU A 29 -8.37 -1.20 2.84
CA LEU A 29 -9.15 -1.87 1.79
C LEU A 29 -8.66 -3.29 1.50
N LEU A 30 -7.36 -3.54 1.67
CA LEU A 30 -6.76 -4.84 1.45
C LEU A 30 -7.03 -5.80 2.62
N GLU A 31 -7.11 -5.31 3.85
CA GLU A 31 -7.53 -6.10 5.02
C GLU A 31 -8.96 -6.64 4.90
N LEU A 32 -9.82 -5.97 4.11
CA LEU A 32 -11.16 -6.47 3.75
C LEU A 32 -11.09 -7.62 2.72
N THR A 33 -9.90 -7.97 2.26
CA THR A 33 -9.64 -9.10 1.37
C THR A 33 -8.78 -10.13 2.10
N GLU A 34 -9.05 -11.42 1.92
CA GLU A 34 -8.26 -12.50 2.55
C GLU A 34 -6.87 -12.71 1.88
N GLU A 35 -6.33 -11.69 1.20
CA GLU A 35 -5.13 -11.77 0.36
C GLU A 35 -3.86 -11.31 1.09
N THR A 36 -3.39 -12.16 2.01
CA THR A 36 -2.20 -11.91 2.84
C THR A 36 -0.89 -11.77 2.04
N SER A 37 -0.80 -12.43 0.88
CA SER A 37 0.38 -12.31 0.00
C SER A 37 0.52 -10.92 -0.62
N ILE A 38 -0.59 -10.26 -0.95
CA ILE A 38 -0.56 -8.90 -1.52
C ILE A 38 -0.22 -7.90 -0.42
N LEU A 39 -0.75 -8.10 0.80
CA LEU A 39 -0.49 -7.24 1.94
C LEU A 39 1.00 -7.17 2.26
N SER A 40 1.63 -8.32 2.49
CA SER A 40 3.07 -8.41 2.76
C SER A 40 3.94 -7.81 1.64
N HIS A 41 3.54 -7.96 0.38
CA HIS A 41 4.27 -7.35 -0.73
C HIS A 41 4.23 -5.82 -0.68
N LEU A 42 3.06 -5.24 -0.42
CA LEU A 42 2.86 -3.80 -0.37
C LEU A 42 3.47 -3.17 0.90
N GLU A 43 3.43 -3.85 2.04
CA GLU A 43 4.13 -3.41 3.26
C GLU A 43 5.63 -3.26 2.99
N LYS A 44 6.24 -4.22 2.29
CA LYS A 44 7.65 -4.16 1.91
C LYS A 44 7.95 -3.03 0.92
N GLU A 45 7.06 -2.75 -0.04
CA GLU A 45 7.21 -1.59 -0.95
C GLU A 45 7.24 -0.27 -0.16
N VAL A 46 6.33 -0.12 0.83
CA VAL A 46 6.25 1.06 1.68
C VAL A 46 7.47 1.20 2.61
N GLU A 47 7.92 0.10 3.21
CA GLU A 47 9.13 0.07 4.03
C GLU A 47 10.35 0.54 3.25
N ILE A 48 10.57 -0.02 2.05
CA ILE A 48 11.70 0.34 1.18
C ILE A 48 11.65 1.83 0.82
N TYR A 49 10.46 2.35 0.51
CA TYR A 49 10.28 3.76 0.20
C TYR A 49 10.70 4.67 1.36
N TYR A 50 10.21 4.42 2.58
CA TYR A 50 10.55 5.24 3.73
C TYR A 50 12.02 5.11 4.12
N GLN A 51 12.60 3.91 4.07
CA GLN A 51 14.04 3.70 4.29
C GLN A 51 14.93 4.40 3.26
N ALA A 52 14.45 4.56 2.02
CA ALA A 52 15.16 5.31 0.99
C ALA A 52 15.04 6.82 1.19
N LYS A 53 13.92 7.29 1.75
CA LYS A 53 13.65 8.70 2.04
C LYS A 53 14.38 9.23 3.27
N GLU A 54 14.59 8.38 4.28
CA GLU A 54 15.37 8.71 5.49
C GLU A 54 16.89 8.72 5.25
N ARG A 55 17.34 8.36 4.04
CA ARG A 55 18.74 8.22 3.65
C ARG A 55 19.32 9.44 2.93
#